data_AF-A0AA39WPR8-F1
#
_entry.id   AF-A0AA39WPR8-F1
#
_cell.length_a   1.000
_cell.length_b   1.000
_cell.length_c   1.000
_cell.angle_alpha   90.00
_cell.angle_beta   90.00
_cell.angle_gamma   90.00
#
_symmetry.space_group_name_H-M   'P 1'
#
loop_
_entity.id
_entity.type
_entity.pdbx_description
1 polymer ?
#
loop_
_entity_poly.entity_id
_entity_poly.type
_entity_poly.pdbx_seq_one_letter_code
_entity_poly.pdbx_strand_id
1 'polypeptide(L)'
;QAGGNFIDTSNLYQSGKSKGWIGELITQRDGGIRDQVVLATKFTADCQIAAAGPGKKGRTANAAGNHRYGLYISVRDSLNRL
;
A
#
# COMPACT_ATOMS: atom_id res chain seq x y z
N GLN A 1 -0.31 12.39 24.41
CA GLN A 1 -0.96 12.15 23.11
C GLN A 1 -2.20 11.29 23.29
N ALA A 2 -3.10 11.21 22.29
CA ALA A 2 -4.45 10.65 22.39
C ALA A 2 -4.58 9.10 22.26
N GLY A 3 -3.46 8.35 22.26
CA GLY A 3 -3.49 6.88 22.32
C GLY A 3 -3.84 6.14 21.01
N GLY A 4 -3.87 6.81 19.86
CA GLY A 4 -4.19 6.16 18.58
C GLY A 4 -3.09 5.21 18.10
N ASN A 5 -3.47 4.00 17.70
CA ASN A 5 -2.57 2.97 17.16
C ASN A 5 -3.04 2.35 15.82
N PHE A 6 -4.12 2.87 15.24
CA PHE A 6 -4.67 2.37 13.98
C PHE A 6 -4.21 3.23 12.81
N ILE A 7 -3.60 2.61 11.82
CA ILE A 7 -3.11 3.25 10.59
C ILE A 7 -3.84 2.64 9.39
N ASP A 8 -4.63 3.47 8.72
CA ASP A 8 -5.27 3.12 7.44
C ASP A 8 -4.43 3.61 6.27
N THR A 9 -4.16 2.73 5.30
CA THR A 9 -3.48 3.09 4.06
C THR A 9 -4.11 2.40 2.84
N SER A 10 -3.57 2.66 1.66
CA SER A 10 -4.07 2.12 0.40
C SER A 10 -2.92 1.95 -0.59
N ASN A 11 -3.08 1.06 -1.56
CA ASN A 11 -2.16 0.97 -2.69
C ASN A 11 -2.09 2.26 -3.52
N LEU A 12 -3.08 3.16 -3.39
CA LEU A 12 -3.15 4.42 -4.14
C LEU A 12 -2.72 5.65 -3.34
N TYR A 13 -2.79 5.66 -2.01
CA TYR A 13 -2.51 6.87 -1.22
C TYR A 13 -1.13 7.44 -1.55
N GLN A 14 -1.08 8.75 -1.79
CA GLN A 14 0.09 9.47 -2.29
C GLN A 14 0.76 8.81 -3.50
N SER A 15 -0.05 8.38 -4.47
CA SER A 15 0.43 7.63 -5.66
C SER A 15 1.21 6.36 -5.30
N GLY A 16 0.78 5.67 -4.24
CA GLY A 16 1.37 4.43 -3.75
C GLY A 16 2.60 4.59 -2.84
N LYS A 17 3.00 5.83 -2.50
CA LYS A 17 4.17 6.10 -1.64
C LYS A 17 3.88 5.94 -0.15
N SER A 18 2.62 6.09 0.28
CA SER A 18 2.27 6.08 1.71
C SER A 18 2.70 4.80 2.43
N LYS A 19 2.72 3.64 1.76
CA LYS A 19 3.17 2.38 2.36
C LYS A 19 4.64 2.40 2.74
N GLY A 20 5.51 2.89 1.85
CA GLY A 20 6.94 2.99 2.12
C GLY A 20 7.24 3.91 3.31
N TRP A 21 6.58 5.06 3.37
CA TRP A 21 6.72 5.98 4.51
C TRP A 21 6.23 5.38 5.83
N ILE A 22 5.15 4.61 5.80
CA ILE A 22 4.64 3.91 6.99
C ILE A 22 5.61 2.79 7.41
N GLY A 23 6.15 2.02 6.47
CA GLY A 23 7.16 0.99 6.75
C GLY A 23 8.41 1.59 7.37
N GLU A 24 8.95 2.66 6.76
CA GLU A 24 10.05 3.44 7.33
C GLU A 24 9.75 3.93 8.75
N LEU A 25 8.57 4.51 8.98
CA LEU A 25 8.15 4.96 10.31
C LEU A 25 8.08 3.80 11.33
N ILE A 26 7.56 2.65 10.92
CA ILE A 26 7.41 1.46 11.79
C ILE A 26 8.77 0.88 12.15
N THR A 27 9.73 0.85 11.20
CA THR A 27 11.06 0.28 11.38
C THR A 27 12.03 1.23 12.07
N GLN A 28 12.01 2.52 11.77
CA GLN A 28 13.00 3.50 12.24
C GLN A 28 12.76 4.00 13.67
N ARG A 29 11.55 3.81 14.22
CA ARG A 29 11.31 4.11 15.64
C ARG A 29 12.08 3.14 16.52
N ASP A 30 12.60 3.65 17.63
CA ASP A 30 13.49 2.92 18.54
C ASP A 30 12.90 1.55 18.93
N GLY A 31 13.58 0.47 18.54
CA GLY A 31 13.14 -0.92 18.75
C GLY A 31 12.07 -1.48 17.79
N GLY A 32 11.57 -0.68 16.84
CA GLY A 32 10.45 -1.02 15.96
C GLY A 32 9.10 -1.02 16.68
N ILE A 33 8.04 -0.57 16.02
CA ILE A 33 6.70 -0.46 16.63
C ILE A 33 5.65 -1.38 16.00
N ARG A 34 6.08 -2.41 15.26
CA ARG A 34 5.17 -3.25 14.47
C ARG A 34 4.06 -3.88 15.32
N ASP A 35 4.39 -4.37 16.52
CA ASP A 35 3.43 -5.04 17.41
C ASP A 35 2.52 -4.06 18.16
N GLN A 36 2.83 -2.77 18.07
CA GLN A 36 2.07 -1.71 18.76
C GLN A 36 1.04 -1.06 17.83
N VAL A 37 1.03 -1.40 16.53
CA VAL A 37 0.17 -0.77 15.52
C VAL A 37 -0.77 -1.77 14.85
N VAL A 38 -2.00 -1.33 14.63
CA VAL A 38 -2.96 -2.00 13.74
C VAL A 38 -2.85 -1.34 12.37
N LEU A 39 -2.44 -2.11 11.37
CA LEU A 39 -2.23 -1.61 10.01
C LEU A 39 -3.27 -2.19 9.05
N ALA A 40 -4.06 -1.32 8.44
CA ALA A 40 -5.06 -1.67 7.43
C ALA A 40 -4.63 -1.16 6.05
N THR A 41 -4.86 -1.96 5.00
CA THR A 41 -4.59 -1.55 3.61
C THR A 41 -5.68 -1.97 2.64
N LYS A 42 -5.78 -1.27 1.51
CA LYS A 42 -6.77 -1.46 0.44
C LYS A 42 -6.09 -1.69 -0.92
N PHE A 43 -6.77 -2.37 -1.85
CA PHE A 43 -6.15 -2.86 -3.10
C PHE A 43 -6.91 -2.63 -4.43
N THR A 44 -8.11 -2.05 -4.43
CA THR A 44 -8.96 -2.01 -5.64
C THR A 44 -8.51 -1.00 -6.70
N ALA A 45 -7.81 0.06 -6.30
CA ALA A 45 -7.47 1.16 -7.19
C ALA A 45 -6.21 0.88 -8.02
N ASP A 46 -6.20 1.33 -9.28
CA ASP A 46 -5.03 1.21 -10.15
C ASP A 46 -3.93 2.19 -9.74
N CYS A 47 -2.97 1.73 -8.96
CA CYS A 47 -1.79 2.51 -8.60
C CYS A 47 -0.66 2.41 -9.62
N GLN A 48 -0.78 1.54 -10.63
CA GLN A 48 0.25 1.31 -11.63
C GLN A 48 0.10 2.22 -12.84
N ILE A 49 -1.08 2.79 -13.11
CA ILE A 49 -1.30 3.77 -14.18
C ILE A 49 -0.28 4.92 -14.14
N ALA A 50 -0.02 5.47 -12.95
CA ALA A 50 0.93 6.58 -12.80
C ALA A 50 2.39 6.14 -13.09
N ALA A 51 2.74 4.91 -12.74
CA ALA A 51 4.07 4.33 -12.97
C ALA A 51 4.26 3.81 -14.42
N ALA A 52 3.17 3.47 -15.11
CA ALA A 52 3.20 2.90 -16.44
C ALA A 52 3.58 3.93 -17.53
N GLY A 53 3.36 5.22 -17.26
CA GLY A 53 3.65 6.31 -18.20
C GLY A 53 2.56 6.52 -19.27
N PRO A 54 2.66 7.59 -20.07
CA PRO A 54 1.68 7.90 -21.11
C PRO A 54 1.53 6.74 -22.12
N GLY A 55 0.30 6.43 -22.53
CA GLY A 55 0.03 5.42 -23.57
C GLY A 55 -0.04 3.96 -23.10
N LYS A 56 0.07 3.68 -21.79
CA LYS A 56 -0.06 2.31 -21.24
C LYS A 56 -1.46 1.94 -20.72
N LYS A 57 -2.50 2.68 -21.10
CA LYS A 57 -3.90 2.29 -20.85
C LYS A 57 -4.12 0.86 -21.37
N GLY A 58 -4.56 -0.04 -20.49
CA GLY A 58 -4.79 -1.46 -20.80
C GLY A 58 -3.67 -2.42 -20.38
N ARG A 59 -2.49 -1.94 -19.98
CA ARG A 59 -1.38 -2.81 -19.50
C ARG A 59 -1.40 -3.03 -17.98
N THR A 60 -2.33 -2.37 -17.28
CA THR A 60 -2.52 -2.42 -15.82
C THR A 60 -3.86 -3.06 -15.43
N ALA A 61 -4.53 -3.77 -16.35
CA ALA A 61 -5.85 -4.36 -16.11
C ALA A 61 -5.91 -5.25 -14.86
N ASN A 62 -4.79 -5.93 -14.56
CA ASN A 62 -4.65 -6.77 -13.38
C ASN A 62 -4.34 -6.00 -12.09
N ALA A 63 -4.00 -4.71 -12.17
CA ALA A 63 -3.67 -3.85 -11.03
C ALA A 63 -4.89 -3.10 -10.47
N ALA A 64 -6.10 -3.37 -11.00
CA ALA A 64 -7.33 -2.68 -10.64
C ALA A 64 -8.51 -3.65 -10.42
N GLY A 65 -9.56 -3.15 -9.76
CA GLY A 65 -10.79 -3.89 -9.52
C GLY A 65 -10.67 -4.94 -8.41
N ASN A 66 -11.72 -5.76 -8.25
CA ASN A 66 -11.88 -6.67 -7.12
C ASN A 66 -11.64 -8.15 -7.48
N HIS A 67 -10.99 -8.41 -8.60
CA HIS A 67 -10.73 -9.77 -9.04
C HIS A 67 -9.60 -10.43 -8.21
N ARG A 68 -9.64 -11.76 -8.11
CA ARG A 68 -8.74 -12.56 -7.26
C ARG A 68 -7.25 -12.30 -7.53
N TYR A 69 -6.88 -12.15 -8.80
CA TYR A 69 -5.48 -11.92 -9.18
C TYR A 69 -5.00 -10.53 -8.73
N GLY A 70 -5.83 -9.50 -8.89
CA GLY A 70 -5.56 -8.15 -8.39
C GLY A 70 -5.38 -8.08 -6.87
N LEU A 71 -6.22 -8.80 -6.11
CA LEU A 71 -6.03 -8.98 -4.67
C LEU A 71 -4.66 -9.58 -4.37
N TYR A 72 -4.34 -10.72 -5.00
CA TYR A 72 -3.11 -11.46 -4.74
C TYR A 72 -1.86 -10.61 -4.97
N ILE A 73 -1.74 -9.98 -6.15
CA ILE A 73 -0.55 -9.16 -6.47
C ILE A 73 -0.45 -7.95 -5.56
N SER A 74 -1.58 -7.32 -5.22
CA SER A 74 -1.55 -6.10 -4.41
C SER A 74 -1.26 -6.39 -2.95
N VAL A 75 -1.74 -7.50 -2.38
CA VAL A 75 -1.37 -7.92 -1.02
C VAL A 75 0.11 -8.24 -0.95
N ARG A 76 0.64 -9.02 -1.89
CA ARG A 76 2.08 -9.31 -2.00
C ARG A 76 2.92 -8.03 -2.04
N ASP A 77 2.57 -7.10 -2.93
CA ASP A 77 3.31 -5.85 -3.09
C ASP A 77 3.16 -4.93 -1.87
N SER A 78 2.04 -5.01 -1.15
CA SER A 78 1.82 -4.25 0.09
C SER A 78 2.74 -4.72 1.20
N LEU A 79 2.84 -6.04 1.41
CA LEU A 79 3.68 -6.63 2.44
C LEU A 79 5.17 -6.38 2.19
N ASN A 80 5.60 -6.32 0.92
CA ASN A 80 6.98 -6.00 0.58
C ASN A 80 7.37 -4.53 0.83
N ARG A 81 6.39 -3.61 0.87
CA ARG A 81 6.63 -2.17 1.01
C ARG A 81 6.41 -1.66 2.44
N LEU A 82 5.85 -2.49 3.31
CA LEU A 82 5.48 -2.18 4.69
C LEU A 82 6.48 -2.79 5.67
#